data_AF-A0A011RAT2-F1
#
_entry.id   AF-A0A011RAT2-F1
#
_cell.length_a   1.000
_cell.length_b   1.000
_cell.length_c   1.000
_cell.angle_alpha   90.00
_cell.angle_beta   90.00
_cell.angle_gamma   90.00
#
_symmetry.space_group_name_H-M   'P 1'
#
loop_
_entity.id
_entity.type
_entity.pdbx_description
1 polymer ?
#
loop_
_entity_poly.entity_id
_entity_poly.type
_entity_poly.pdbx_seq_one_letter_code
_entity_poly.pdbx_strand_id
1 'polypeptide(L)'
;MLPSRSAFRHRAAAAGLVVHDAFGFGSDYARTLAEWSARLERQWPRIAALGFDERFRQLWRFNLACCEAGFSSKCIDVVQFELRHAP
;
A
#
# COMPACT_ATOMS: atom_id res chain seq x y z
N MET A 1 -4.10 -9.76 7.60
CA MET A 1 -5.16 -8.73 7.69
C MET A 1 -4.48 -7.39 7.96
N LEU A 2 -4.79 -6.35 7.18
CA LEU A 2 -4.28 -4.99 7.45
C LEU A 2 -4.92 -4.46 8.75
N PRO A 3 -4.17 -3.72 9.59
CA PRO A 3 -4.73 -3.18 10.82
C PRO A 3 -5.76 -2.09 10.51
N SER A 4 -6.89 -2.09 11.22
CA SER A 4 -7.81 -0.96 11.19
C SER A 4 -7.22 0.22 11.99
N ARG A 5 -7.66 1.44 11.67
CA ARG A 5 -7.27 2.65 12.43
C ARG A 5 -7.61 2.52 13.92
N SER A 6 -8.74 1.88 14.25
CA SER A 6 -9.15 1.61 15.64
C SER A 6 -8.22 0.63 16.34
N ALA A 7 -7.91 -0.50 15.69
CA ALA A 7 -6.98 -1.50 16.25
C ALA A 7 -5.59 -0.90 16.50
N PHE A 8 -5.10 -0.07 15.57
CA PHE A 8 -3.83 0.65 15.74
C PHE A 8 -3.87 1.58 16.96
N ARG A 9 -4.90 2.44 17.08
CA ARG A 9 -5.07 3.37 18.21
C ARG A 9 -5.13 2.63 19.55
N HIS A 10 -5.86 1.51 19.61
CA HIS A 10 -5.97 0.70 20.82
C HIS A 10 -4.60 0.15 21.26
N ARG A 11 -3.81 -0.35 20.30
CA ARG A 11 -2.45 -0.86 20.58
C ARG A 11 -1.47 0.25 20.97
N ALA A 12 -1.57 1.44 20.35
CA ALA A 12 -0.77 2.60 20.75
C ALA A 12 -1.06 3.02 22.19
N ALA A 13 -2.35 3.11 22.56
CA ALA A 13 -2.76 3.43 23.93
C ALA A 13 -2.28 2.39 24.95
N ALA A 14 -2.40 1.10 24.63
CA ALA A 14 -1.89 0.02 25.47
C ALA A 14 -0.36 0.06 25.68
N ALA A 15 0.37 0.71 24.75
CA ALA A 15 1.80 0.94 24.84
C ALA A 15 2.17 2.27 25.52
N GLY A 16 1.21 3.00 26.11
CA GLY A 16 1.45 4.30 26.74
C GLY A 16 1.70 5.43 25.74
N LEU A 17 1.19 5.30 24.51
CA LEU A 17 1.30 6.31 23.45
C LEU A 17 -0.07 6.87 23.11
N VAL A 18 -0.11 8.16 22.74
CA VAL A 18 -1.27 8.83 22.18
C VAL A 18 -1.02 9.15 20.71
N VAL A 19 -2.04 8.96 19.87
CA VAL A 19 -2.01 9.39 18.48
C VAL A 19 -2.32 10.88 18.43
N HIS A 20 -1.30 11.69 18.15
CA HIS A 20 -1.42 13.15 18.02
C HIS A 20 -2.04 13.53 16.67
N ASP A 21 -1.57 12.92 15.58
CA ASP A 21 -2.08 13.15 14.22
C ASP A 21 -2.14 11.84 13.41
N ALA A 22 -2.97 11.82 12.37
CA ALA A 22 -3.16 10.69 11.47
C ALA A 22 -3.39 11.17 10.03
N PHE A 23 -2.30 11.33 9.28
CA PHE A 23 -2.33 11.79 7.89
C PHE A 23 -2.55 10.61 6.93
N GLY A 24 -3.72 10.56 6.28
CA GLY A 24 -4.07 9.55 5.27
C GLY A 24 -3.80 10.03 3.84
N PHE A 25 -3.11 9.22 3.05
CA PHE A 25 -2.69 9.57 1.68
C PHE A 25 -2.80 8.38 0.71
N GLY A 26 -3.79 7.50 0.89
CA GLY A 26 -3.99 6.33 0.03
C GLY A 26 -4.10 6.63 -1.47
N SER A 27 -4.64 7.78 -1.87
CA SER A 27 -4.72 8.18 -3.28
C SER A 27 -3.33 8.35 -3.94
N ASP A 28 -2.33 8.81 -3.20
CA ASP A 28 -0.95 8.87 -3.69
C ASP A 28 -0.36 7.47 -3.87
N TYR A 29 -0.79 6.52 -3.04
CA TYR A 29 -0.38 5.13 -3.18
C TYR A 29 -1.04 4.44 -4.38
N ALA A 30 -2.29 4.79 -4.71
CA ALA A 30 -2.91 4.37 -5.97
C ALA A 30 -2.09 4.86 -7.18
N ARG A 31 -1.68 6.14 -7.20
CA ARG A 31 -0.79 6.69 -8.23
C ARG A 31 0.54 5.94 -8.29
N THR A 32 1.12 5.61 -7.13
CA THR A 32 2.38 4.84 -7.05
C THR A 32 2.24 3.47 -7.72
N LEU A 33 1.13 2.76 -7.48
CA LEU A 33 0.85 1.46 -8.09
C LEU A 33 0.63 1.55 -9.60
N ALA A 34 -0.06 2.59 -10.08
CA ALA A 34 -0.22 2.86 -11.50
C ALA A 34 1.14 3.08 -12.19
N GLU A 35 2.04 3.85 -11.57
CA GLU A 35 3.39 4.06 -12.07
C GLU A 35 4.21 2.76 -12.11
N TRP A 36 4.10 1.93 -11.09
CA TRP A 36 4.78 0.63 -11.05
C TRP A 36 4.26 -0.31 -12.12
N SER A 37 2.93 -0.37 -12.33
CA SER A 37 2.31 -1.14 -13.41
C SER A 37 2.84 -0.71 -14.77
N ALA A 38 2.86 0.60 -15.03
CA ALA A 38 3.40 1.13 -16.28
C ALA A 38 4.91 0.82 -16.45
N ARG A 39 5.69 0.85 -15.37
CA ARG A 39 7.13 0.50 -15.39
C ARG A 39 7.34 -0.99 -15.63
N LEU A 40 6.54 -1.87 -15.02
CA LEU A 40 6.59 -3.32 -15.22
C LEU A 40 6.41 -3.65 -16.71
N GLU A 41 5.36 -3.08 -17.32
CA GLU A 41 5.06 -3.31 -18.75
C GLU A 41 6.18 -2.80 -19.66
N ARG A 42 6.73 -1.60 -19.39
CA ARG A 42 7.87 -1.05 -20.14
C ARG A 42 9.14 -1.88 -19.99
N GLN A 43 9.36 -2.51 -18.83
CA GLN A 43 10.55 -3.32 -18.55
C GLN A 43 10.34 -4.80 -18.82
N TRP A 44 9.15 -5.22 -19.28
CA TRP A 44 8.83 -6.63 -19.49
C TRP A 44 9.85 -7.38 -20.37
N PRO A 45 10.35 -6.84 -21.49
CA PRO A 45 11.35 -7.55 -22.29
C PRO A 45 12.61 -7.91 -21.49
N ARG A 46 13.05 -7.03 -20.60
CA ARG A 46 14.20 -7.26 -19.71
C ARG A 46 13.86 -8.27 -18.62
N ILE A 47 12.66 -8.21 -18.06
CA ILE A 47 12.20 -9.14 -17.02
C ILE A 47 12.04 -10.54 -17.59
N ALA A 48 11.47 -10.68 -18.79
CA ALA A 48 11.37 -11.95 -19.51
C ALA A 48 12.76 -12.56 -19.77
N ALA A 49 13.76 -11.74 -20.12
CA ALA A 49 15.14 -12.19 -20.29
C ALA A 49 15.79 -12.72 -18.99
N LEU A 50 15.25 -12.38 -17.82
CA LEU A 50 15.67 -12.97 -16.53
C LEU A 50 15.03 -14.33 -16.25
N GLY A 51 14.19 -14.86 -17.15
CA GLY A 51 13.55 -16.16 -17.04
C GLY A 51 12.12 -16.13 -16.47
N PHE A 52 11.52 -14.95 -16.30
CA PHE A 52 10.12 -14.84 -15.89
C PHE A 52 9.15 -15.04 -17.06
N ASP A 53 8.08 -15.78 -16.82
CA ASP A 53 7.12 -16.17 -17.85
C ASP A 53 5.88 -15.25 -17.90
N GLU A 54 5.04 -15.43 -18.92
CA GLU A 54 3.83 -14.63 -19.06
C GLU A 54 2.85 -14.84 -17.88
N ARG A 55 2.86 -16.01 -17.25
CA ARG A 55 2.07 -16.27 -16.03
C ARG A 55 2.49 -15.35 -14.89
N PHE A 56 3.79 -15.15 -14.69
CA PHE A 56 4.33 -14.19 -13.73
C PHE A 56 3.89 -12.76 -14.06
N ARG A 57 3.95 -12.36 -15.33
CA ARG A 57 3.47 -11.04 -15.76
C ARG A 57 2.01 -10.82 -15.41
N GLN A 58 1.15 -11.78 -15.74
CA GLN A 58 -0.28 -11.71 -15.46
C GLN A 58 -0.58 -11.61 -13.97
N LEU A 59 0.14 -12.40 -13.15
CA LEU A 59 0.01 -12.33 -11.69
C LEU A 59 0.37 -10.92 -11.17
N TRP A 60 1.47 -10.34 -11.64
CA TRP A 60 1.89 -9.01 -11.22
C TRP A 60 0.95 -7.90 -11.71
N ARG A 61 0.46 -8.00 -12.95
CA ARG A 61 -0.58 -7.09 -13.47
C ARG A 61 -1.83 -7.13 -12.60
N PHE A 62 -2.30 -8.32 -12.26
CA PHE A 62 -3.46 -8.51 -11.39
C PHE A 62 -3.21 -7.92 -10.00
N ASN A 63 -2.07 -8.25 -9.38
CA ASN A 63 -1.73 -7.78 -8.05
C ASN A 63 -1.70 -6.24 -7.98
N LEU A 64 -0.98 -5.59 -8.90
CA LEU A 64 -0.86 -4.13 -8.94
C LEU A 64 -2.21 -3.46 -9.19
N ALA A 65 -2.99 -3.96 -10.17
CA ALA A 65 -4.30 -3.40 -10.51
C ALA A 65 -5.32 -3.55 -9.37
N CYS A 66 -5.37 -4.71 -8.71
CA CYS A 66 -6.26 -4.93 -7.58
C CYS A 66 -5.89 -4.04 -6.38
N CYS A 67 -4.60 -3.89 -6.08
CA CYS A 67 -4.16 -2.99 -5.04
C CYS A 67 -4.49 -1.53 -5.39
N GLU A 68 -4.25 -1.10 -6.63
CA GLU A 68 -4.56 0.25 -7.10
C GLU A 68 -6.07 0.54 -6.94
N ALA A 69 -6.92 -0.38 -7.39
CA ALA A 69 -8.36 -0.28 -7.20
C ALA A 69 -8.76 -0.20 -5.72
N GLY A 70 -8.10 -0.96 -4.85
CA GLY A 70 -8.33 -0.91 -3.40
C GLY A 70 -8.07 0.48 -2.80
N PHE A 71 -6.97 1.13 -3.20
CA PHE A 71 -6.65 2.49 -2.74
C PHE A 71 -7.53 3.55 -3.41
N SER A 72 -7.76 3.47 -4.72
CA SER A 72 -8.60 4.41 -5.47
C SER A 72 -10.06 4.40 -5.01
N SER A 73 -10.58 3.23 -4.61
CA SER A 73 -11.93 3.08 -4.04
C SER A 73 -12.02 3.41 -2.55
N LYS A 74 -10.91 3.78 -1.90
CA LYS A 74 -10.81 4.02 -0.45
C LYS A 74 -11.18 2.80 0.41
N CYS A 75 -11.13 1.59 -0.17
CA CYS A 75 -11.32 0.34 0.56
C CYS A 75 -10.16 0.07 1.53
N ILE A 76 -8.95 0.48 1.14
CA ILE A 76 -7.73 0.47 1.95
C ILE A 76 -7.03 1.83 1.88
N ASP A 77 -6.13 2.09 2.82
CA ASP A 77 -5.48 3.39 2.97
C ASP A 77 -4.03 3.25 3.47
N VAL A 78 -3.22 4.28 3.22
CA VAL A 78 -1.90 4.46 3.83
C VAL A 78 -2.00 5.63 4.78
N VAL A 79 -1.60 5.41 6.03
CA VAL A 79 -1.70 6.41 7.08
C VAL A 79 -0.36 6.57 7.77
N GLN A 80 0.11 7.80 7.87
CA GLN A 80 1.19 8.20 8.76
C GLN A 80 0.58 8.67 10.08
N PHE A 81 0.99 8.04 11.17
CA PHE A 81 0.55 8.39 12.52
C PHE A 81 1.67 9.12 13.25
N GLU A 82 1.38 10.30 13.78
CA GLU A 82 2.24 10.97 14.75
C GLU A 82 1.89 10.46 16.15
N LEU A 83 2.89 9.93 16.87
CA LEU A 83 2.73 9.38 18.22
C LEU A 83 3.46 10.24 19.24
N ARG A 84 2.89 10.36 20.44
CA ARG A 84 3.53 10.98 21.60
C ARG A 84 3.36 10.08 22.82
N HIS A 85 4.23 10.22 23.81
CA HIS A 85 4.00 9.57 25.10
C HIS A 85 2.73 10.11 25.75
N ALA A 86 1.95 9.22 26.34
CA ALA A 86 0.84 9.61 27.19
C ALA A 86 1.39 10.40 28.40
N PRO A 87 0.71 11.48 28.81
CA PRO A 87 1.06 12.20 30.02
C PRO A 87 0.87 11.35 31.29
#